data_AF-A0AB39V205-F1
#
_entry.id   AF-A0AB39V205-F1
#
_cell.length_a   1.000
_cell.length_b   1.000
_cell.length_c   1.000
_cell.angle_alpha   90.00
_cell.angle_beta   90.00
_cell.angle_gamma   90.00
#
_symmetry.space_group_name_H-M   'P 1'
#
loop_
_entity.id
_entity.type
_entity.pdbx_description
1 polymer ?
#
loop_
_entity_poly.entity_id
_entity_poly.type
_entity_poly.pdbx_seq_one_letter_code
_entity_poly.pdbx_strand_id
1 'polypeptide(L)' 'MKVKIASIKKSRYEDGPGIRTTIFFQDCNVKCRGCHNERIQGIRYGKEYEVKDLCEKILAYNLPVKKITISVESL' A
#
# COMPACT_ATOMS: atom_id res chain seq x y z
N MET A 1 0.13 -8.46 -14.71
CA MET A 1 0.08 -6.98 -14.60
C MET A 1 0.95 -6.61 -13.43
N LYS A 2 1.82 -5.62 -13.61
CA LYS A 2 2.76 -5.20 -12.58
C LYS A 2 2.28 -3.98 -11.82
N VAL A 3 2.59 -3.93 -10.53
CA VAL A 3 2.29 -2.80 -9.65
C VAL A 3 3.51 -2.49 -8.78
N LYS A 4 3.68 -1.21 -8.43
CA LYS A 4 4.78 -0.76 -7.57
C LYS A 4 4.24 -0.43 -6.18
N ILE A 5 4.72 -1.16 -5.18
CA ILE A 5 4.26 -1.06 -3.80
C ILE A 5 5.33 -0.37 -2.96
N ALA A 6 4.97 0.77 -2.37
CA ALA A 6 5.78 1.55 -1.45
C ALA A 6 5.98 0.80 -0.13
N SER A 7 4.89 0.32 0.47
CA SER A 7 4.94 -0.49 1.69
C SER A 7 3.67 -1.32 1.89
N ILE A 8 3.76 -2.32 2.76
CA ILE A 8 2.62 -3.14 3.19
C ILE A 8 2.60 -3.12 4.71
N LYS A 9 1.49 -2.66 5.30
CA LYS A 9 1.29 -2.57 6.75
C LYS A 9 0.21 -3.54 7.18
N LYS A 10 0.54 -4.43 8.12
CA LYS A 10 -0.37 -5.46 8.61
C LYS A 10 -1.10 -4.96 9.86
N SER A 11 -2.32 -5.43 10.08
CA SER A 11 -3.10 -5.20 11.30
C SER A 11 -3.30 -3.73 11.69
N ARG A 12 -3.58 -2.86 10.72
CA ARG A 12 -3.87 -1.43 10.91
C ARG A 12 -5.31 -1.22 11.39
N TYR A 13 -5.49 -0.28 12.30
CA TYR A 13 -6.79 0.17 12.82
C TYR A 13 -7.18 1.56 12.28
N GLU A 14 -6.20 2.32 11.79
CA GLU A 14 -6.34 3.73 11.38
C GLU A 14 -6.82 3.84 9.93
N ASP A 15 -6.58 2.82 9.12
CA ASP A 15 -6.78 2.83 7.66
C ASP A 15 -8.19 2.34 7.24
N GLY A 16 -9.18 2.56 8.10
CA GLY A 16 -10.59 2.23 7.89
C GLY A 16 -11.18 1.26 8.92
N PRO A 17 -12.47 0.92 8.83
CA PRO A 17 -13.16 0.16 9.87
C PRO A 17 -12.61 -1.27 10.10
N GLY A 18 -12.30 -1.55 11.36
CA GLY A 18 -11.74 -2.83 11.83
C GLY A 18 -10.25 -2.99 11.55
N ILE A 19 -9.72 -4.19 11.82
CA ILE A 19 -8.32 -4.53 11.55
C ILE A 19 -8.12 -4.81 10.06
N ARG A 20 -7.11 -4.22 9.43
CA ARG A 20 -6.88 -4.33 7.98
C ARG A 20 -5.40 -4.50 7.64
N THR A 21 -5.14 -5.08 6.47
CA THR A 21 -3.82 -4.97 5.83
C THR A 21 -3.87 -3.84 4.82
N THR A 22 -3.02 -2.83 4.99
CA THR A 22 -2.96 -1.69 4.08
C THR A 22 -1.80 -1.87 3.10
N ILE A 23 -2.12 -1.74 1.81
CA ILE A 23 -1.17 -1.82 0.70
C ILE A 23 -0.99 -0.40 0.17
N PHE A 24 0.20 0.16 0.36
CA PHE A 24 0.53 1.49 -0.10
C PHE A 24 1.23 1.44 -1.45
N PHE A 25 0.60 2.02 -2.46
CA PHE A 25 1.15 2.10 -3.80
C PHE A 25 2.16 3.24 -3.88
N GLN A 26 3.17 3.05 -4.73
CA GLN A 26 4.07 4.12 -5.11
C GLN A 26 3.45 4.93 -6.25
N ASP A 27 3.80 6.22 -6.28
CA ASP A 27 3.49 7.18 -7.36
C ASP A 27 2.08 7.79 -7.25
N CYS A 28 2.00 9.12 -7.31
CA CYS A 28 0.74 9.87 -7.25
C CYS A 28 0.84 11.15 -8.08
N ASN A 29 0.09 11.19 -9.17
CA ASN A 29 0.14 12.31 -10.13
C ASN A 29 -0.83 13.45 -9.81
N VAL A 30 -1.58 13.37 -8.70
CA VAL A 30 -2.61 14.37 -8.35
C VAL A 30 -1.98 15.70 -7.91
N LYS A 31 -0.79 15.66 -7.30
CA LYS A 31 -0.04 16.86 -6.86
C LYS A 31 -0.88 17.82 -5.99
N CYS A 32 -1.59 17.26 -5.02
CA CYS A 32 -2.44 18.04 -4.11
C CYS A 32 -1.62 19.10 -3.36
N ARG A 33 -2.18 20.31 -3.17
CA ARG A 33 -1.60 21.33 -2.30
C ARG A 33 -1.62 20.84 -0.84
N GLY A 34 -0.46 20.85 -0.17
CA GLY A 34 -0.32 20.39 1.21
C GLY A 34 -0.48 18.88 1.36
N CYS A 35 0.02 18.10 0.38
CA CYS A 35 -0.07 16.66 0.44
C CYS A 35 0.69 16.12 1.65
N HIS A 36 0.08 15.21 2.42
CA HIS A 36 0.79 14.53 3.51
C HIS A 36 1.94 13.65 2.98
N ASN A 37 1.79 13.15 1.74
CA ASN A 37 2.71 12.18 1.14
C ASN A 37 3.45 12.79 -0.07
N GLU A 38 4.07 13.96 0.07
CA GLU A 38 4.78 14.60 -1.06
C GLU A 38 5.90 13.73 -1.65
N ARG A 39 6.55 12.91 -0.81
CA ARG A 39 7.68 12.06 -1.23
C ARG A 39 7.30 11.09 -2.36
N ILE A 40 6.07 10.59 -2.40
CA ILE A 40 5.63 9.64 -3.44
C ILE A 40 5.37 10.30 -4.80
N GLN A 41 5.24 11.63 -4.86
CA GLN A 41 4.95 12.36 -6.09
C GLN A 41 6.20 12.58 -6.98
N GLY A 42 7.40 12.26 -6.48
CA GLY A 42 8.65 12.48 -7.21
C GLY A 42 9.74 11.43 -6.97
N ILE A 43 9.87 10.87 -5.77
CA ILE A 43 10.90 9.86 -5.48
C ILE A 43 10.37 8.49 -5.85
N ARG A 44 10.97 7.84 -6.85
CA ARG A 44 10.61 6.48 -7.25
C ARG A 44 11.25 5.44 -6.32
N TYR A 45 10.61 5.12 -5.20
CA TYR A 45 10.97 3.99 -4.33
C TYR A 45 9.95 2.85 -4.41
N GLY A 46 10.05 1.85 -3.53
CA GLY A 46 9.14 0.71 -3.48
C GLY A 46 9.57 -0.46 -4.36
N LYS A 47 8.86 -1.59 -4.21
CA LYS A 47 9.15 -2.85 -4.91
C LYS A 47 8.07 -3.14 -5.95
N GLU A 48 8.51 -3.57 -7.13
CA GLU A 48 7.63 -4.05 -8.19
C GLU A 48 7.18 -5.48 -7.90
N TYR A 49 5.90 -5.75 -8.14
CA TYR A 49 5.28 -7.07 -8.01
C TYR A 49 4.41 -7.37 -9.23
N GLU A 50 4.39 -8.62 -9.69
CA GLU A 50 3.21 -9.11 -10.39
C GLU A 50 2.05 -9.17 -9.40
N VAL A 51 0.84 -8.80 -9.85
CA VAL A 51 -0.35 -8.81 -8.99
C VAL A 51 -0.57 -10.19 -8.36
N LYS A 52 -0.33 -11.28 -9.11
CA LYS A 52 -0.44 -12.65 -8.60
C LYS A 52 0.48 -12.89 -7.40
N ASP A 53 1.76 -12.57 -7.55
CA ASP A 53 2.77 -12.74 -6.49
C ASP A 53 2.47 -11.88 -5.26
N LEU A 54 1.93 -10.68 -5.47
CA LEU A 54 1.50 -9.80 -4.38
C LEU A 54 0.32 -10.41 -3.60
N CYS A 55 -0.68 -10.95 -4.30
CA CYS A 55 -1.80 -11.65 -3.69
C CYS A 55 -1.33 -12.87 -2.90
N GLU A 56 -0.49 -13.71 -3.49
CA GLU A 56 0.08 -14.89 -2.83
C GLU A 56 0.87 -14.50 -1.57
N LYS A 57 1.69 -13.44 -1.66
CA LYS A 57 2.43 -12.90 -0.51
C LYS A 57 1.53 -12.43 0.63
N ILE A 58 0.42 -11.75 0.31
CA ILE A 58 -0.52 -11.25 1.32
C ILE A 58 -1.27 -12.41 1.98
N LEU A 59 -1.71 -13.40 1.19
CA LEU A 59 -2.36 -14.60 1.71
C LEU A 59 -1.44 -15.40 2.62
N ALA A 60 -0.15 -15.49 2.26
CA ALA A 60 0.88 -16.16 3.05
C ALA A 60 1.16 -15.52 4.43
N TYR A 61 0.71 -14.28 4.68
CA TYR A 61 0.78 -13.70 6.02
C TYR A 61 -0.13 -14.41 7.03
N ASN A 62 -1.07 -15.23 6.56
CA ASN A 62 -1.99 -16.02 7.37
C ASN A 62 -2.67 -15.22 8.50
N LEU A 63 -3.03 -13.97 8.22
CA LEU A 63 -3.65 -13.09 9.20
C LEU A 63 -5.10 -13.52 9.45
N PRO A 64 -5.60 -13.38 10.69
CA PRO A 64 -6.97 -13.75 11.05
C PRO A 64 -8.03 -12.90 10.35
N VAL A 65 -7.66 -11.68 9.94
CA VAL A 65 -8.55 -10.74 9.24
C VAL A 65 -8.08 -10.56 7.81
N LYS A 66 -9.00 -10.80 6.85
CA LYS A 66 -8.75 -10.73 5.40
C LYS A 66 -9.22 -9.42 4.76
N LYS A 67 -9.38 -8.35 5.56
CA LYS A 67 -9.75 -7.01 5.08
C LYS A 67 -8.52 -6.29 4.57
N ILE A 68 -8.64 -5.64 3.41
CA ILE A 68 -7.55 -4.91 2.76
C ILE A 68 -7.93 -3.45 2.56
N THR A 69 -7.00 -2.54 2.81
CA THR A 69 -7.07 -1.14 2.36
C THR A 69 -6.02 -0.92 1.27
N ILE A 70 -6.39 -0.22 0.21
CA ILE A 70 -5.47 0.22 -0.83
C ILE A 70 -5.36 1.74 -0.72
N SER A 71 -4.15 2.24 -0.60
CA SER A 71 -3.90 3.67 -0.39
C SER A 71 -2.54 4.07 -0.95
N VAL A 72 -2.18 5.33 -0.76
CA VAL A 72 -0.89 5.92 -1.10
C VAL A 72 -0.36 6.63 0.16
N GLU A 73 0.77 6.19 0.71
CA GLU A 73 1.40 6.76 1.92
C GLU A 73 2.91 6.86 1.74
N SER A 74 3.50 7.93 2.26
CA SER A 74 4.95 8.04 2.41
C SER A 74 5.42 7.34 3.67
N LEU A 75 6.44 6.49 3.53
CA LEU A 75 7.23 5.98 4.66
C LEU A 75 7.86 7.13 5.45
#